data_AF-A0AAN4YUT6-F1
#
_entry.id   AF-A0AAN4YUT6-F1
#
_cell.length_a   1.000
_cell.length_b   1.000
_cell.length_c   1.000
_cell.angle_alpha   90.00
_cell.angle_beta   90.00
_cell.angle_gamma   90.00
#
_symmetry.space_group_name_H-M   'P 1'
#
loop_
_entity.id
_entity.type
_entity.pdbx_description
1 polymer ?
#
loop_
_entity_poly.entity_id
_entity_poly.type
_entity_poly.pdbx_seq_one_letter_code
_entity_poly.pdbx_strand_id
1 'polypeptide(L)'
;MYYSKRHLGGKTMLTLVNSQFFQIRSDLNTLNWPPEFNRIIPMVGPESHRLYFRGLQKLGDDLYPVRGFTEPIRGSQGGFPGWQRICFAIYAADREQLPLLLEIGESEPSDVEAACLLSELWPPGELETDFLWIQGYEGVILPGGKIMLGQWVDMIDTTERGPFIFWNL
;
A
#
# COMPACT_ATOMS: atom_id res chain seq x y z
N MET A 1 2.14 -17.43 -3.17
CA MET A 1 2.79 -18.54 -2.44
C MET A 1 2.95 -19.70 -3.42
N TYR A 2 4.15 -19.94 -3.97
CA TYR A 2 4.41 -21.06 -4.88
C TYR A 2 5.73 -21.75 -4.51
N TYR A 3 5.71 -23.06 -4.28
CA TYR A 3 6.87 -23.87 -3.95
C TYR A 3 7.46 -24.52 -5.22
N SER A 4 8.77 -24.40 -5.42
CA SER A 4 9.52 -25.26 -6.33
C SER A 4 10.54 -26.07 -5.54
N LYS A 5 10.33 -27.39 -5.46
CA LYS A 5 11.28 -28.33 -4.85
C LYS A 5 12.31 -28.73 -5.91
N ARG A 6 13.57 -28.37 -5.70
CA ARG A 6 14.70 -29.15 -6.22
C ARG A 6 15.51 -29.68 -5.03
N HIS A 7 15.57 -31.00 -4.91
CA HIS A 7 16.43 -31.70 -3.96
C HIS A 7 17.78 -31.96 -4.60
N LEU A 8 18.84 -31.45 -3.99
CA LEU A 8 20.18 -32.04 -3.96
C LEU A 8 20.90 -31.46 -2.73
N GLY A 9 21.47 -32.35 -1.92
CA GLY A 9 21.91 -32.08 -0.55
C GLY A 9 23.08 -31.11 -0.42
N GLY A 10 23.11 -30.44 0.74
CA GLY A 10 24.19 -29.55 1.17
C GLY A 10 23.63 -28.32 1.87
N LYS A 11 23.82 -28.24 3.20
CA LYS A 11 23.56 -27.10 4.10
C LYS A 11 22.46 -26.12 3.66
N THR A 12 21.27 -26.25 4.25
CA THR A 12 20.20 -25.26 4.13
C THR A 12 20.63 -23.94 4.78
N MET A 13 21.31 -23.09 4.01
CA MET A 13 21.35 -21.66 4.25
C MET A 13 20.01 -21.13 3.73
N LEU A 14 19.07 -20.86 4.64
CA LEU A 14 17.84 -20.13 4.32
C LEU A 14 18.24 -18.67 4.08
N THR A 15 18.77 -18.36 2.91
CA THR A 15 18.97 -16.97 2.53
C THR A 15 17.63 -16.42 2.05
N LEU A 16 16.82 -15.97 3.01
CA LEU A 16 15.62 -15.18 2.74
C LEU A 16 16.09 -13.81 2.24
N VAL A 17 16.32 -13.67 0.94
CA VAL A 17 16.58 -12.37 0.32
C VAL A 17 15.37 -11.99 -0.53
N ASN A 18 14.21 -11.90 0.10
CA ASN A 18 13.13 -11.11 -0.47
C ASN A 18 13.11 -9.80 0.31
N SER A 19 13.85 -8.82 -0.20
CA SER A 19 13.88 -7.47 0.38
C SER A 19 12.60 -6.75 -0.04
N GLN A 20 11.48 -7.07 0.62
CA GLN A 20 10.28 -6.27 0.49
C GLN A 20 10.52 -4.95 1.23
N PHE A 21 10.52 -3.85 0.51
CA PHE A 21 10.72 -2.52 1.08
C PHE A 21 9.42 -1.73 0.92
N PHE A 22 8.99 -1.08 2.00
CA PHE A 22 7.75 -0.31 2.03
C PHE A 22 8.07 1.11 2.47
N GLN A 23 7.99 2.06 1.54
CA GLN A 23 8.31 3.46 1.81
C GLN A 23 7.05 4.30 1.63
N ILE A 24 6.67 5.04 2.68
CA ILE A 24 5.54 5.96 2.66
C ILE A 24 5.97 7.37 3.03
N ARG A 25 5.28 8.37 2.49
CA ARG A 25 5.43 9.79 2.80
C ARG A 25 4.05 10.39 3.00
N SER A 26 3.92 11.28 3.98
CA SER A 26 2.69 12.04 4.20
C SER A 26 2.34 12.83 2.95
N ASP A 27 1.05 12.89 2.65
CA ASP A 27 0.49 13.67 1.55
C ASP A 27 -0.81 14.32 2.04
N LEU A 28 -1.08 15.56 1.61
CA LEU A 28 -2.26 16.32 2.04
C LEU A 28 -3.49 16.02 1.17
N ASN A 29 -3.32 15.30 0.05
CA ASN A 29 -4.41 14.96 -0.83
C ASN A 29 -5.31 13.90 -0.20
N THR A 30 -6.51 14.32 0.20
CA THR A 30 -7.55 13.44 0.78
C THR A 30 -8.04 12.40 -0.23
N LEU A 31 -7.91 12.67 -1.53
CA LEU A 31 -8.28 11.74 -2.59
C LEU A 31 -7.30 10.58 -2.72
N ASN A 32 -6.18 10.54 -1.98
CA ASN A 32 -5.39 9.30 -1.86
C ASN A 32 -6.23 8.11 -1.39
N TRP A 33 -7.39 8.37 -0.79
CA TRP A 33 -8.45 7.39 -0.56
C TRP A 33 -9.77 7.82 -1.20
N PRO A 34 -9.99 7.52 -2.49
CA PRO A 34 -11.15 7.99 -3.22
C PRO A 34 -12.44 7.26 -2.80
N PRO A 35 -13.63 7.81 -3.12
CA PRO A 35 -14.93 7.21 -2.76
C PRO A 35 -15.10 5.76 -3.21
N GLU A 36 -14.51 5.39 -4.34
CA GLU A 36 -14.51 4.04 -4.91
C GLU A 36 -13.88 3.04 -3.93
N PHE A 37 -12.78 3.43 -3.29
CA PHE A 37 -12.08 2.58 -2.30
C PHE A 37 -12.91 2.46 -1.02
N ASN A 38 -13.56 3.55 -0.63
CA ASN A 38 -14.43 3.63 0.54
C ASN A 38 -15.67 2.71 0.44
N ARG A 39 -16.09 2.32 -0.78
CA ARG A 39 -17.18 1.34 -0.96
C ARG A 39 -16.77 -0.07 -0.53
N ILE A 40 -15.47 -0.38 -0.56
CA ILE A 40 -14.91 -1.71 -0.26
C ILE A 40 -14.36 -1.76 1.16
N ILE A 41 -13.53 -0.77 1.53
CA ILE A 41 -12.98 -0.61 2.89
C ILE A 41 -13.46 0.75 3.42
N PRO A 42 -14.52 0.76 4.23
CA PRO A 42 -15.12 2.00 4.72
C PRO A 42 -14.19 2.78 5.64
N MET A 43 -14.16 4.09 5.47
CA MET A 43 -13.61 5.03 6.44
C MET A 43 -14.50 5.06 7.68
N VAL A 44 -13.88 5.01 8.86
CA VAL A 44 -14.60 4.97 10.15
C VAL A 44 -14.36 6.27 10.91
N GLY A 45 -15.42 6.91 11.39
CA GLY A 45 -15.33 8.13 12.20
C GLY A 45 -15.16 9.44 11.41
N PRO A 46 -15.03 10.58 12.12
CA PRO A 46 -14.92 11.89 11.49
C PRO A 46 -13.53 12.10 10.86
N GLU A 47 -13.49 12.81 9.73
CA GLU A 47 -12.29 13.00 8.90
C GLU A 47 -11.14 13.75 9.61
N SER A 48 -11.43 14.46 10.70
CA SER A 48 -10.56 15.44 11.35
C SER A 48 -9.22 14.92 11.91
N HIS A 49 -8.96 13.62 11.86
CA HIS A 49 -7.73 13.01 12.39
C HIS A 49 -7.04 12.05 11.42
N ARG A 50 -7.39 12.08 10.13
CA ARG A 50 -6.74 11.24 9.12
C ARG A 50 -5.44 11.87 8.62
N LEU A 51 -4.41 11.05 8.53
CA LEU A 51 -3.15 11.39 7.88
C LEU A 51 -3.02 10.55 6.61
N TYR A 52 -3.13 11.21 5.46
CA TYR A 52 -3.01 10.55 4.15
C TYR A 52 -1.54 10.40 3.76
N PHE A 53 -1.26 9.41 2.93
CA PHE A 53 0.09 9.13 2.45
C PHE A 53 0.10 8.53 1.06
N ARG A 54 1.26 8.65 0.43
CA ARG A 54 1.64 7.94 -0.78
C ARG A 54 2.94 7.19 -0.54
N GLY A 55 3.22 6.18 -1.34
CA GLY A 55 4.40 5.37 -1.17
C GLY A 55 4.71 4.47 -2.34
N LEU A 56 5.72 3.64 -2.15
CA LEU A 56 6.13 2.58 -3.05
C LEU A 56 6.39 1.31 -2.24
N GLN A 57 5.91 0.20 -2.76
CA GLN A 57 6.34 -1.13 -2.34
C GLN A 57 7.29 -1.70 -3.38
N LYS A 58 8.48 -2.11 -2.95
CA LYS A 58 9.40 -2.87 -3.79
C LYS A 58 9.17 -4.37 -3.56
N LEU A 59 8.93 -5.12 -4.63
CA LEU A 59 8.83 -6.57 -4.62
C LEU A 59 9.73 -7.14 -5.71
N GLY A 60 10.86 -7.74 -5.33
CA GLY A 60 11.91 -8.09 -6.30
C GLY A 60 12.47 -6.83 -6.95
N ASP A 61 12.39 -6.75 -8.27
CA ASP A 61 12.82 -5.59 -9.05
C ASP A 61 11.67 -4.62 -9.39
N ASP A 62 10.42 -5.02 -9.10
CA ASP A 62 9.23 -4.23 -9.40
C ASP A 62 8.91 -3.23 -8.28
N LEU A 63 8.36 -2.07 -8.68
CA LEU A 63 7.91 -1.01 -7.79
C LEU A 63 6.41 -0.76 -8.00
N TYR A 64 5.64 -0.90 -6.92
CA TYR A 64 4.19 -0.69 -6.94
C TYR A 64 3.79 0.54 -6.14
N PRO A 65 2.98 1.45 -6.71
CA PRO A 65 2.37 2.55 -5.97
C PRO A 65 1.62 2.08 -4.73
N VAL A 66 1.70 2.91 -3.69
CA VAL A 66 0.91 2.77 -2.47
C VAL A 66 0.19 4.09 -2.20
N ARG A 67 -1.10 4.03 -1.87
CA ARG A 67 -1.88 5.18 -1.41
C ARG A 67 -2.75 4.78 -0.23
N GLY A 68 -2.92 5.66 0.75
CA GLY A 68 -3.70 5.31 1.91
C GLY A 68 -3.81 6.42 2.95
N PHE A 69 -4.29 6.03 4.11
CA PHE A 69 -4.38 6.89 5.29
C PHE A 69 -4.20 6.11 6.59
N THR A 70 -3.85 6.84 7.64
CA THR A 70 -3.89 6.37 9.02
C THR A 70 -4.88 7.21 9.83
N GLU A 71 -5.49 6.61 10.86
CA GLU A 71 -6.34 7.32 11.80
C GLU A 71 -6.22 6.71 13.21
N PRO A 72 -6.38 7.50 14.27
CA PRO A 72 -6.32 6.99 15.64
C PRO A 72 -7.52 6.07 15.93
N ILE A 73 -7.27 4.93 16.57
CA ILE A 73 -8.35 4.09 17.10
C ILE A 73 -8.83 4.72 18.40
N ARG A 74 -10.14 5.00 18.48
CA ARG A 74 -10.75 5.54 19.70
C ARG A 74 -10.82 4.45 20.76
N GLY A 75 -10.12 4.64 21.87
CA GLY A 75 -10.07 3.71 22.99
C GLY A 75 -8.79 2.91 23.05
N SER A 76 -8.40 2.51 24.26
CA SER A 76 -7.22 1.68 24.47
C SER A 76 -7.52 0.25 24.05
N GLN A 77 -6.64 -0.36 23.26
CA GLN A 77 -6.75 -1.78 22.90
C GLN A 77 -6.04 -2.59 23.99
N GLY A 78 -6.81 -3.28 24.82
CA GLY A 78 -6.26 -4.04 25.97
C GLY A 78 -5.50 -3.17 26.99
N GLY A 79 -5.84 -1.88 27.10
CA GLY A 79 -5.18 -0.94 28.02
C GLY A 79 -3.93 -0.25 27.46
N PHE A 80 -3.53 -0.56 26.22
CA PHE A 80 -2.41 0.10 25.55
C PHE A 80 -2.91 1.24 24.64
N PRO A 81 -2.48 2.50 24.85
CA PRO A 81 -2.81 3.62 23.97
C PRO A 81 -1.90 3.64 22.73
N GLY A 82 -2.21 4.52 21.77
CA GLY A 82 -1.34 4.78 20.62
C GLY A 82 -1.50 3.82 19.44
N TRP A 83 -2.57 3.01 19.43
CA TRP A 83 -2.92 2.19 18.28
C TRP A 83 -3.49 3.07 17.17
N GLN A 84 -3.10 2.79 15.94
CA GLN A 84 -3.62 3.47 14.76
C GLN A 84 -4.25 2.45 13.82
N ARG A 85 -5.39 2.79 13.23
CA ARG A 85 -5.91 2.09 12.06
C ARG A 85 -5.18 2.61 10.84
N ILE A 86 -4.90 1.72 9.90
CA ILE A 86 -4.30 2.04 8.62
C ILE A 86 -5.10 1.36 7.52
N CYS A 87 -5.38 2.12 6.46
CA CYS A 87 -5.98 1.60 5.23
C CYS A 87 -5.10 2.05 4.06
N PHE A 88 -4.78 1.14 3.15
CA PHE A 88 -3.98 1.46 1.97
C PHE A 88 -4.27 0.52 0.82
N ALA A 89 -3.96 0.96 -0.39
CA ALA A 89 -4.00 0.15 -1.58
C ALA A 89 -2.59 0.03 -2.17
N ILE A 90 -2.28 -1.15 -2.67
CA ILE A 90 -1.12 -1.42 -3.53
C ILE A 90 -1.67 -1.86 -4.88
N TYR A 91 -1.14 -1.33 -5.98
CA TYR A 91 -1.73 -1.57 -7.29
C TYR A 91 -0.71 -1.56 -8.42
N ALA A 92 -1.12 -2.14 -9.56
CA ALA A 92 -0.54 -1.86 -10.87
C ALA A 92 -1.62 -1.24 -11.76
N ALA A 93 -1.41 0.00 -12.19
CA ALA A 93 -2.36 0.72 -13.03
C ALA A 93 -2.24 0.31 -14.50
N ASP A 94 -3.35 0.28 -15.22
CA ASP A 94 -3.36 0.29 -16.68
C ASP A 94 -2.97 1.71 -17.14
N ARG A 95 -1.88 1.84 -17.90
CA ARG A 95 -1.33 3.14 -18.30
C ARG A 95 -2.08 3.81 -19.45
N GLU A 96 -2.89 3.06 -20.18
CA GLU A 96 -3.76 3.62 -21.21
C GLU A 96 -4.97 4.31 -20.57
N GLN A 97 -5.51 3.73 -19.50
CA GLN A 97 -6.66 4.27 -18.76
C GLN A 97 -6.25 5.28 -17.67
N LEU A 98 -5.14 5.01 -16.98
CA LEU A 98 -4.60 5.82 -15.88
C LEU A 98 -3.17 6.32 -16.20
N PRO A 99 -3.05 7.29 -17.13
CA PRO A 99 -1.76 7.77 -17.59
C PRO A 99 -0.99 8.52 -16.50
N LEU A 100 0.33 8.53 -16.63
CA LEU A 100 1.21 9.38 -15.83
C LEU A 100 1.12 10.83 -16.32
N LEU A 101 0.92 11.77 -15.40
CA LEU A 101 1.01 13.21 -15.64
C LEU A 101 2.50 13.60 -15.56
N LEU A 102 3.12 13.85 -16.72
CA LEU A 102 4.51 14.32 -16.78
C LEU A 102 4.61 15.74 -16.22
N GLU A 103 5.33 15.95 -15.11
CA GLU A 103 5.79 17.29 -14.72
C GLU A 103 7.00 17.66 -15.60
N ILE A 104 6.80 18.62 -16.51
CA ILE A 104 7.85 19.14 -17.39
C ILE A 104 8.86 19.91 -16.54
N GLY A 105 10.09 19.38 -16.46
CA GLY A 105 11.27 20.07 -15.97
C GLY A 105 12.52 19.37 -16.49
N GLU A 106 13.18 19.95 -17.50
CA GLU A 106 14.38 19.41 -18.14
C GLU A 106 15.54 19.30 -17.14
N SER A 107 15.82 18.10 -16.64
CA SER A 107 17.06 17.75 -15.94
C SER A 107 17.22 16.23 -15.96
N GLU A 108 18.20 15.73 -16.71
CA GLU A 108 18.61 14.32 -16.70
C GLU A 108 18.83 13.84 -15.26
N PRO A 109 18.12 12.81 -14.78
CA PRO A 109 18.29 12.41 -13.41
C PRO A 109 18.95 11.04 -13.30
N SER A 110 20.11 11.02 -12.67
CA SER A 110 20.68 9.75 -12.21
C SER A 110 20.01 9.22 -10.94
N ASP A 111 19.20 10.01 -10.22
CA ASP A 111 18.47 9.64 -8.99
C ASP A 111 17.26 10.59 -8.71
N VAL A 112 16.13 10.51 -9.45
CA VAL A 112 14.82 11.06 -8.99
C VAL A 112 14.06 9.99 -8.23
N GLU A 113 14.47 9.69 -7.00
CA GLU A 113 13.89 8.60 -6.17
C GLU A 113 12.36 8.73 -5.92
N ALA A 114 11.81 9.87 -6.31
CA ALA A 114 10.51 10.40 -5.98
C ALA A 114 10.06 11.40 -7.05
N ALA A 115 9.98 11.04 -8.33
CA ALA A 115 9.58 12.02 -9.37
C ALA A 115 8.06 12.33 -9.47
N CYS A 116 7.13 11.86 -8.64
CA CYS A 116 6.78 12.29 -7.28
C CYS A 116 5.76 11.24 -6.80
N LEU A 117 6.24 10.06 -6.39
CA LEU A 117 5.39 8.88 -6.08
C LEU A 117 4.35 8.54 -7.17
N LEU A 118 4.70 8.76 -8.44
CA LEU A 118 3.91 8.55 -9.67
C LEU A 118 2.60 9.37 -9.69
N SER A 119 2.70 10.64 -10.11
CA SER A 119 1.54 11.51 -10.34
C SER A 119 0.73 11.01 -11.54
N GLU A 120 -0.19 10.11 -11.27
CA GLU A 120 -1.16 9.55 -12.22
C GLU A 120 -2.38 10.45 -12.32
N LEU A 121 -3.15 10.34 -13.42
CA LEU A 121 -4.51 10.85 -13.45
C LEU A 121 -5.28 10.18 -12.29
N TRP A 122 -5.66 10.96 -11.28
CA TRP A 122 -6.21 10.44 -10.04
C TRP A 122 -7.31 11.38 -9.51
N PRO A 123 -8.44 10.88 -8.98
CA PRO A 123 -8.78 9.48 -8.67
C PRO A 123 -9.10 8.62 -9.92
N PRO A 124 -9.04 7.28 -9.79
CA PRO A 124 -9.54 6.37 -10.83
C PRO A 124 -11.05 6.55 -11.03
N GLY A 125 -11.51 6.30 -12.25
CA GLY A 125 -12.93 6.24 -12.61
C GLY A 125 -13.55 4.87 -12.30
N GLU A 126 -12.99 3.79 -12.85
CA GLU A 126 -13.51 2.42 -12.72
C GLU A 126 -12.36 1.45 -12.37
N LEU A 127 -12.51 0.68 -11.29
CA LEU A 127 -11.42 -0.14 -10.76
C LEU A 127 -11.03 -1.27 -11.73
N GLU A 128 -12.02 -1.82 -12.42
CA GLU A 128 -11.91 -2.93 -13.36
C GLU A 128 -11.17 -2.56 -14.64
N THR A 129 -11.16 -1.28 -15.01
CA THR A 129 -10.48 -0.79 -16.23
C THR A 129 -9.18 -0.07 -15.91
N ASP A 130 -9.13 0.65 -14.80
CA ASP A 130 -7.99 1.53 -14.49
C ASP A 130 -6.79 0.78 -13.89
N PHE A 131 -7.01 -0.46 -13.42
CA PHE A 131 -5.98 -1.26 -12.78
C PHE A 131 -5.87 -2.65 -13.42
N LEU A 132 -4.63 -3.07 -13.67
CA LEU A 132 -4.31 -4.47 -13.98
C LEU A 132 -4.57 -5.37 -12.76
N TRP A 133 -4.31 -4.82 -11.56
CA TRP A 133 -4.72 -5.37 -10.28
C TRP A 133 -4.61 -4.30 -9.20
N ILE A 134 -5.42 -4.43 -8.15
CA ILE A 134 -5.38 -3.56 -6.98
C ILE A 134 -5.78 -4.33 -5.72
N GLN A 135 -4.95 -4.24 -4.69
CA GLN A 135 -5.17 -4.87 -3.40
C GLN A 135 -5.35 -3.81 -2.33
N GLY A 136 -6.49 -3.86 -1.63
CA GLY A 136 -6.81 -3.02 -0.50
C GLY A 136 -6.42 -3.72 0.80
N TYR A 137 -5.91 -2.95 1.74
CA TYR A 137 -5.44 -3.42 3.03
C TYR A 137 -6.13 -2.61 4.13
N GLU A 138 -6.66 -3.31 5.12
CA GLU A 138 -7.17 -2.73 6.36
C GLU A 138 -6.47 -3.39 7.54
N GLY A 139 -5.89 -2.60 8.42
CA GLY A 139 -5.20 -3.13 9.58
C GLY A 139 -4.97 -2.14 10.69
N VAL A 140 -4.13 -2.57 11.62
CA VAL A 140 -3.71 -1.80 12.79
C VAL A 140 -2.19 -1.71 12.84
N ILE A 141 -1.69 -0.54 13.20
CA ILE A 141 -0.30 -0.28 13.54
C ILE A 141 -0.18 -0.38 15.06
N LEU A 142 0.68 -1.27 15.53
CA LEU A 142 0.96 -1.41 16.95
C LEU A 142 1.74 -0.18 17.46
N PRO A 143 1.58 0.18 18.74
CA PRO A 143 2.40 1.21 19.36
C PRO A 143 3.89 0.97 19.11
N GLY A 144 4.60 2.01 18.65
CA GLY A 144 6.01 1.91 18.21
C GLY A 144 6.19 1.76 16.70
N GLY A 145 5.12 1.53 15.92
CA GLY A 145 5.13 1.71 14.47
C GLY A 145 5.86 0.64 13.64
N LYS A 146 6.42 -0.39 14.28
CA LYS A 146 7.24 -1.42 13.61
C LYS A 146 6.47 -2.62 13.10
N ILE A 147 5.22 -2.77 13.52
CA ILE A 147 4.39 -3.94 13.23
C ILE A 147 3.04 -3.44 12.75
N MET A 148 2.60 -3.99 11.63
CA MET A 148 1.25 -3.80 11.11
C MET A 148 0.64 -5.16 10.83
N LEU A 149 -0.63 -5.34 11.17
CA LEU A 149 -1.37 -6.58 10.91
C LEU A 149 -2.83 -6.28 10.59
N GLY A 150 -3.46 -7.16 9.80
CA GLY A 150 -4.83 -6.97 9.39
C GLY A 150 -5.25 -7.94 8.29
N GLN A 151 -6.12 -7.45 7.40
CA GLN A 151 -6.65 -8.17 6.25
C GLN A 151 -6.38 -7.40 4.95
N TRP A 152 -6.14 -8.15 3.88
CA TRP A 152 -6.13 -7.64 2.52
C TRP A 152 -7.34 -8.18 1.75
N VAL A 153 -7.76 -7.47 0.73
CA VAL A 153 -8.85 -7.80 -0.19
C VAL A 153 -8.45 -7.38 -1.61
N ASP A 154 -8.79 -8.19 -2.61
CA ASP A 154 -8.71 -7.74 -4.01
C ASP A 154 -9.85 -6.73 -4.26
N MET A 155 -9.52 -5.54 -4.75
CA MET A 155 -10.50 -4.46 -4.89
C MET A 155 -11.32 -4.55 -6.18
N ILE A 156 -10.97 -5.47 -7.09
CA ILE A 156 -11.75 -5.81 -8.29
C ILE A 156 -12.65 -7.02 -7.96
N ASP A 157 -12.07 -8.13 -7.52
CA ASP A 157 -12.80 -9.30 -7.05
C ASP A 157 -12.77 -9.40 -5.53
N THR A 158 -13.73 -8.72 -4.88
CA THR A 158 -13.77 -8.66 -3.41
C THR A 158 -13.99 -10.02 -2.71
N THR A 159 -14.24 -11.11 -3.44
CA THR A 159 -14.30 -12.44 -2.82
C THR A 159 -12.93 -12.95 -2.38
N GLU A 160 -11.85 -12.49 -3.02
CA GLU A 160 -10.47 -12.84 -2.70
C GLU A 160 -9.92 -11.95 -1.59
N ARG A 161 -9.51 -12.57 -0.49
CA ARG A 161 -9.06 -11.88 0.73
C ARG A 161 -8.21 -12.77 1.61
N GLY A 162 -7.45 -12.17 2.52
CA GLY A 162 -6.65 -12.93 3.48
C GLY A 162 -5.99 -12.09 4.56
N PRO A 163 -5.37 -12.72 5.56
CA PRO A 163 -4.64 -12.01 6.60
C PRO A 163 -3.28 -11.53 6.09
N PHE A 164 -2.74 -10.47 6.71
CA PHE A 164 -1.37 -10.05 6.53
C PHE A 164 -0.71 -9.63 7.85
N ILE A 165 0.62 -9.72 7.89
CA ILE A 165 1.47 -9.14 8.93
C ILE A 165 2.72 -8.58 8.24
N PHE A 166 3.00 -7.29 8.45
CA PHE A 166 4.30 -6.69 8.12
C PHE A 166 5.09 -6.45 9.40
N TRP A 167 6.39 -6.75 9.32
CA TRP A 167 7.31 -6.70 10.43
C TRP A 167 8.53 -5.85 10.06
N ASN A 168 9.09 -5.14 11.04
CA ASN A 168 10.25 -4.24 10.86
C ASN A 168 10.04 -3.19 9.76
N LEU A 169 8.88 -2.52 9.81
CA LEU A 169 8.59 -1.33 8.99
C LEU A 169 9.59 -0.18 9.24
#